data_AF-A0A2A2EAG5-F1
#
_entry.id   AF-A0A2A2EAG5-F1
#
_cell.length_a   1.000
_cell.length_b   1.000
_cell.length_c   1.000
_cell.angle_alpha   90.00
_cell.angle_beta   90.00
_cell.angle_gamma   90.00
#
_symmetry.space_group_name_H-M   'P 1'
#
loop_
_entity.id
_entity.type
_entity.pdbx_description
1 polymer ?
#
loop_
_entity_poly.entity_id
_entity_poly.type
_entity_poly.pdbx_seq_one_letter_code
_entity_poly.pdbx_strand_id
1 'polypeptide(L)'
;MAIKGKTLVKLSRWKLGALFCLACTTQAVAGSWEFHSGEEDELCIAIRDRLNKLTVGDLRDAPANSCAPLAVVTYPEFEMPPWQELDASKHEALIYELFRFSGLDTVAYFGRARPGSLDLWTEMTKEQQESFNRMQREEARRFIERGGRLRVWRTRLVEDFRMFSYRIYAAPGPQTIVQLRYPDEIRETANRKVCPELSKMVDAPSYLFFVTDDLSGLDSRLGYTADTLVGSEPLLLDGKPIFLAGAGPTVVTLGRDEGSGPHNFCSLHYQSSEEK
;
A
#
# COMPACT_ATOMS: atom_id res chain seq x y z
N MET A 1 11.05 -56.39 50.03
CA MET A 1 10.65 -57.24 48.90
C MET A 1 11.69 -57.10 47.81
N ALA A 2 12.32 -58.22 47.49
CA ALA A 2 13.33 -58.35 46.46
C ALA A 2 12.67 -58.83 45.17
N ILE A 3 13.11 -58.33 44.01
CA ILE A 3 13.23 -59.14 42.80
C ILE A 3 14.60 -58.86 42.20
N LYS A 4 15.40 -59.93 42.15
CA LYS A 4 16.70 -60.05 41.48
C LYS A 4 16.50 -60.25 39.97
N GLY A 5 17.39 -59.69 39.17
CA GLY A 5 18.32 -60.54 38.41
C GLY A 5 18.25 -60.54 36.88
N LYS A 6 19.48 -60.42 36.32
CA LYS A 6 20.00 -60.91 35.01
C LYS A 6 19.65 -60.03 33.79
N THR A 7 20.54 -59.68 32.86
CA THR A 7 21.82 -60.28 32.44
C THR A 7 22.66 -59.25 31.67
N LEU A 8 23.99 -59.38 31.75
CA LEU A 8 24.97 -58.73 30.88
C LEU A 8 24.76 -59.08 29.40
N VAL A 9 24.95 -58.09 28.50
CA VAL A 9 25.77 -58.26 27.30
C VAL A 9 26.60 -56.98 27.08
N LYS A 10 27.93 -57.15 27.16
CA LYS A 10 28.92 -56.21 26.64
C LYS A 10 28.96 -56.33 25.11
N LEU A 11 28.82 -55.22 24.40
CA LEU A 11 29.34 -55.02 23.04
C LEU A 11 30.03 -53.64 23.03
N SER A 12 31.34 -53.66 23.20
CA SER A 12 32.35 -53.33 22.16
C SER A 12 32.39 -51.83 21.86
N ARG A 13 33.34 -51.10 22.47
CA ARG A 13 34.52 -50.56 21.75
C ARG A 13 34.18 -50.26 20.28
N TRP A 14 34.18 -48.98 19.92
CA TRP A 14 35.05 -48.40 18.90
C TRP A 14 35.03 -46.87 19.02
N LYS A 15 36.21 -46.28 18.79
CA LYS A 15 36.46 -44.84 18.79
C LYS A 15 35.77 -44.19 17.59
N LEU A 16 35.13 -43.05 17.80
CA LEU A 16 35.01 -41.92 16.87
C LEU A 16 34.62 -40.75 17.77
N GLY A 17 35.50 -39.79 18.01
CA GLY A 17 35.97 -38.88 16.98
C GLY A 17 35.17 -37.62 17.17
N ALA A 18 35.83 -36.58 17.70
CA ALA A 18 35.23 -35.28 17.93
C ALA A 18 34.56 -34.77 16.65
N LEU A 19 33.26 -34.51 16.71
CA LEU A 19 32.63 -33.45 15.93
C LEU A 19 31.98 -32.50 16.92
N PHE A 20 32.81 -31.62 17.47
CA PHE A 20 32.37 -30.27 17.85
C PHE A 20 32.07 -29.52 16.55
N CYS A 21 30.91 -29.78 15.95
CA CYS A 21 30.29 -28.79 15.08
C CYS A 21 29.39 -27.94 15.97
N LEU A 22 30.03 -26.96 16.62
CA LEU A 22 29.40 -25.67 16.92
C LEU A 22 29.01 -25.04 15.58
N ALA A 23 27.93 -25.52 14.98
CA ALA A 23 27.14 -24.72 14.05
C ALA A 23 26.09 -24.01 14.88
N CYS A 24 26.50 -22.92 15.53
CA CYS A 24 25.59 -21.81 15.68
C CYS A 24 25.31 -21.27 14.27
N THR A 25 24.23 -21.73 13.66
CA THR A 25 23.35 -20.79 12.96
C THR A 25 22.00 -20.94 13.63
N THR A 26 21.87 -20.25 14.77
CA THR A 26 20.57 -19.81 15.24
C THR A 26 19.84 -19.13 14.10
N GLN A 27 18.60 -19.60 13.90
CA GLN A 27 17.46 -18.89 13.35
C GLN A 27 17.40 -18.71 11.83
N ALA A 28 16.98 -19.77 11.11
CA ALA A 28 16.06 -19.57 10.00
C ALA A 28 14.65 -19.36 10.59
N VAL A 29 14.43 -18.19 11.18
CA VAL A 29 13.09 -17.68 11.49
C VAL A 29 12.61 -16.96 10.25
N ALA A 30 12.32 -17.72 9.20
CA ALA A 30 11.60 -17.18 8.06
C ALA A 30 10.12 -17.45 8.32
N GLY A 31 9.38 -16.38 8.60
CA GLY A 31 7.93 -16.43 8.58
C GLY A 31 7.42 -16.84 7.20
N SER A 32 6.16 -17.25 7.14
CA SER A 32 5.50 -17.62 5.88
C SER A 32 4.33 -16.68 5.62
N TRP A 33 4.12 -16.32 4.36
CA TRP A 33 2.93 -15.62 3.89
C TRP A 33 1.78 -16.60 3.68
N GLU A 34 0.62 -16.27 4.24
CA GLU A 34 -0.62 -17.02 4.13
C GLU A 34 -1.78 -16.16 3.61
N PHE A 35 -2.86 -16.82 3.19
CA PHE A 35 -4.03 -16.21 2.55
C PHE A 35 -5.24 -16.20 3.48
N HIS A 36 -5.99 -15.09 3.53
CA HIS A 36 -7.06 -14.86 4.52
C HIS A 36 -8.48 -14.65 3.97
N SER A 37 -8.76 -14.82 2.67
CA SER A 37 -10.12 -14.56 2.13
C SER A 37 -10.52 -15.33 0.86
N GLY A 38 -11.41 -16.33 0.94
CA GLY A 38 -12.15 -16.88 -0.23
C GLY A 38 -11.47 -18.01 -1.03
N GLU A 39 -11.97 -18.26 -2.25
CA GLU A 39 -11.34 -19.13 -3.26
C GLU A 39 -10.09 -18.44 -3.82
N GLU A 40 -9.00 -19.19 -4.02
CA GLU A 40 -7.70 -18.58 -4.29
C GLU A 40 -7.50 -18.26 -5.78
N ASP A 41 -7.43 -16.96 -6.11
CA ASP A 41 -7.09 -16.47 -7.44
C ASP A 41 -5.62 -16.77 -7.79
N GLU A 42 -5.34 -17.20 -9.02
CA GLU A 42 -3.98 -17.58 -9.48
C GLU A 42 -2.95 -16.46 -9.29
N LEU A 43 -3.36 -15.20 -9.44
CA LEU A 43 -2.49 -14.05 -9.19
C LEU A 43 -2.08 -13.98 -7.72
N CYS A 44 -3.00 -14.26 -6.80
CA CYS A 44 -2.72 -14.24 -5.36
C CYS A 44 -1.81 -15.40 -4.95
N ILE A 45 -1.96 -16.58 -5.56
CA ILE A 45 -1.01 -17.70 -5.42
C ILE A 45 0.38 -17.25 -5.85
N ALA A 46 0.51 -16.68 -7.05
CA ALA A 46 1.80 -16.27 -7.60
C ALA A 46 2.49 -15.16 -6.77
N ILE A 47 1.72 -14.19 -6.29
CA ILE A 47 2.22 -13.12 -5.41
C ILE A 47 2.63 -13.70 -4.06
N ARG A 48 1.84 -14.60 -3.45
CA ARG A 48 2.21 -15.30 -2.22
C ARG A 48 3.51 -16.09 -2.39
N ASP A 49 3.65 -16.83 -3.48
CA ASP A 49 4.85 -17.62 -3.77
C ASP A 49 6.08 -16.73 -3.98
N ARG A 50 5.91 -15.56 -4.60
CA ARG A 50 6.97 -14.55 -4.68
C ARG A 50 7.34 -14.01 -3.30
N LEU A 51 6.35 -13.62 -2.50
CA LEU A 51 6.56 -13.09 -1.15
C LEU A 51 7.28 -14.09 -0.24
N ASN A 52 6.95 -15.38 -0.36
CA ASN A 52 7.60 -16.48 0.38
C ASN A 52 9.05 -16.75 -0.02
N LYS A 53 9.48 -16.27 -1.20
CA LYS A 53 10.88 -16.38 -1.65
C LYS A 53 11.76 -15.24 -1.13
N LEU A 54 11.17 -14.17 -0.63
CA LEU A 54 11.91 -13.00 -0.17
C LEU A 54 12.53 -13.27 1.19
N THR A 55 13.78 -12.85 1.33
CA THR A 55 14.39 -12.78 2.66
C THR A 55 13.93 -11.49 3.33
N VAL A 56 13.11 -11.61 4.37
CA VAL A 56 12.63 -10.47 5.17
C VAL A 56 13.55 -10.29 6.38
N GLY A 57 14.27 -9.15 6.42
CA GLY A 57 15.10 -8.75 7.56
C GLY A 57 14.28 -8.31 8.78
N ASP A 58 14.95 -7.73 9.79
CA ASP A 58 14.25 -7.24 11.00
C ASP A 58 13.26 -6.12 10.64
N LEU A 59 11.97 -6.39 10.83
CA LEU A 59 10.89 -5.44 10.54
C LEU A 59 11.00 -4.15 11.38
N ARG A 60 11.73 -4.17 12.51
CA ARG A 60 12.03 -2.97 13.31
C ARG A 60 12.89 -1.96 12.57
N ASP A 61 13.66 -2.40 11.57
CA ASP A 61 14.51 -1.53 10.74
C ASP A 61 13.73 -0.81 9.62
N ALA A 62 12.47 -1.19 9.35
CA ALA A 62 11.57 -0.52 8.41
C ALA A 62 10.10 -0.55 8.89
N PRO A 63 9.75 0.23 9.92
CA PRO A 63 8.39 0.26 10.47
C PRO A 63 7.36 0.89 9.51
N ALA A 64 7.82 1.67 8.53
CA ALA A 64 6.97 2.34 7.54
C ALA A 64 7.16 1.71 6.15
N ASN A 65 6.24 0.82 5.78
CA ASN A 65 6.06 0.22 4.45
C ASN A 65 7.17 -0.73 3.99
N SER A 66 6.90 -2.02 4.23
CA SER A 66 7.78 -3.16 4.07
C SER A 66 7.98 -3.64 2.64
N CYS A 67 8.84 -4.65 2.56
CA CYS A 67 8.95 -5.68 1.53
C CYS A 67 7.67 -5.99 0.75
N ALA A 68 6.53 -6.07 1.41
CA ALA A 68 5.32 -6.66 0.85
C ALA A 68 4.69 -5.79 -0.26
N PRO A 69 4.35 -4.51 -0.02
CA PRO A 69 3.94 -3.62 -1.09
C PRO A 69 4.98 -3.49 -2.21
N LEU A 70 6.28 -3.51 -1.89
CA LEU A 70 7.34 -3.45 -2.90
C LEU A 70 7.40 -4.71 -3.77
N ALA A 71 7.18 -5.90 -3.19
CA ALA A 71 7.16 -7.16 -3.89
C ALA A 71 6.01 -7.25 -4.89
N VAL A 72 4.86 -6.68 -4.51
CA VAL A 72 3.68 -6.52 -5.37
C VAL A 72 4.01 -5.57 -6.50
N VAL A 73 4.41 -4.34 -6.20
CA VAL A 73 4.61 -3.30 -7.23
C VAL A 73 5.73 -3.66 -8.21
N THR A 74 6.69 -4.48 -7.79
CA THR A 74 7.78 -4.99 -8.65
C THR A 74 7.50 -6.38 -9.24
N TYR A 75 6.27 -6.89 -9.12
CA TYR A 75 5.89 -8.17 -9.72
C TYR A 75 6.06 -8.10 -11.24
N PRO A 76 6.74 -9.07 -11.89
CA PRO A 76 7.18 -8.92 -13.29
C PRO A 76 6.06 -8.76 -14.32
N GLU A 77 4.86 -9.27 -14.02
CA GLU A 77 3.71 -9.17 -14.93
C GLU A 77 2.92 -7.87 -14.72
N PHE A 78 3.22 -7.11 -13.67
CA PHE A 78 2.62 -5.81 -13.50
C PHE A 78 3.38 -4.74 -14.26
N GLU A 79 2.60 -3.91 -14.95
CA GLU A 79 3.07 -2.69 -15.58
C GLU A 79 2.62 -1.48 -14.76
N MET A 80 3.43 -0.43 -14.77
CA MET A 80 2.99 0.86 -14.25
C MET A 80 1.96 1.47 -15.21
N PRO A 81 0.92 2.14 -14.71
CA PRO A 81 0.04 2.92 -15.57
C PRO A 81 0.83 3.92 -16.42
N PRO A 82 0.34 4.27 -17.62
CA PRO A 82 1.00 5.21 -18.53
C PRO A 82 0.86 6.65 -18.02
N TRP A 83 1.54 6.95 -16.92
CA TRP A 83 1.57 8.25 -16.28
C TRP A 83 2.25 9.29 -17.15
N GLN A 84 1.56 10.42 -17.35
CA GLN A 84 2.16 11.64 -17.89
C GLN A 84 2.68 12.48 -16.73
N GLU A 85 3.97 12.81 -16.73
CA GLU A 85 4.54 13.76 -15.76
C GLU A 85 4.09 15.19 -16.07
N LEU A 86 3.71 15.91 -15.02
CA LEU A 86 3.40 17.33 -15.06
C LEU A 86 4.46 18.12 -14.27
N ASP A 87 4.68 19.36 -14.70
CA ASP A 87 5.54 20.29 -13.99
C ASP A 87 4.82 20.81 -12.74
N ALA A 88 5.14 20.22 -11.58
CA ALA A 88 4.48 20.54 -10.31
C ALA A 88 4.50 22.04 -9.98
N SER A 89 5.55 22.77 -10.38
CA SER A 89 5.68 24.22 -10.14
C SER A 89 4.60 25.04 -10.85
N LYS A 90 4.04 24.54 -11.96
CA LYS A 90 2.94 25.18 -12.70
C LYS A 90 1.56 24.85 -12.15
N HIS A 91 1.48 23.95 -11.17
CA HIS A 91 0.23 23.41 -10.64
C HIS A 91 0.10 23.55 -9.11
N GLU A 92 0.77 24.54 -8.49
CA GLU A 92 0.71 24.78 -7.03
C GLU A 92 -0.73 24.92 -6.51
N ALA A 93 -1.60 25.61 -7.27
CA ALA A 93 -3.01 25.78 -6.90
C ALA A 93 -3.78 24.45 -6.84
N LEU A 94 -3.56 23.56 -7.81
CA LEU A 94 -4.15 22.22 -7.80
C LEU A 94 -3.62 21.42 -6.62
N ILE A 95 -2.29 21.37 -6.45
CA ILE A 95 -1.64 20.62 -5.37
C ILE A 95 -2.16 21.07 -3.99
N TYR A 96 -2.31 22.38 -3.79
CA TYR A 96 -2.95 22.94 -2.60
C TYR A 96 -4.35 22.40 -2.37
N GLU A 97 -5.21 22.38 -3.39
CA GLU A 97 -6.58 21.86 -3.26
C GLU A 97 -6.60 20.35 -2.96
N LEU A 98 -5.67 19.59 -3.54
CA LEU A 98 -5.54 18.15 -3.26
C LEU A 98 -5.13 17.88 -1.80
N PHE A 99 -4.15 18.61 -1.26
CA PHE A 99 -3.79 18.49 0.16
C PHE A 99 -4.90 18.97 1.09
N ARG A 100 -5.59 20.05 0.71
CA ARG A 100 -6.76 20.55 1.45
C ARG A 100 -7.84 19.48 1.54
N PHE A 101 -8.12 18.77 0.45
CA PHE A 101 -9.04 17.65 0.45
C PHE A 101 -8.56 16.48 1.32
N SER A 102 -7.30 16.06 1.22
CA SER A 102 -6.75 15.01 2.08
C SER A 102 -6.85 15.33 3.58
N GLY A 103 -6.80 16.61 3.96
CA GLY A 103 -6.94 17.04 5.35
C GLY A 103 -8.38 17.25 5.83
N LEU A 104 -9.34 17.46 4.92
CA LEU A 104 -10.75 17.73 5.27
C LEU A 104 -11.66 16.52 5.07
N ASP A 105 -11.28 15.56 4.23
CA ASP A 105 -12.13 14.43 3.81
C ASP A 105 -13.32 14.89 2.92
N THR A 106 -14.00 13.95 2.26
CA THR A 106 -15.10 14.23 1.32
C THR A 106 -16.24 15.04 1.91
N VAL A 107 -16.53 14.87 3.19
CA VAL A 107 -17.70 15.47 3.85
C VAL A 107 -17.54 16.97 3.96
N ALA A 108 -16.44 17.40 4.56
CA ALA A 108 -16.12 18.79 4.74
C ALA A 108 -15.74 19.48 3.43
N TYR A 109 -15.24 18.73 2.44
CA TYR A 109 -14.81 19.30 1.16
C TYR A 109 -15.95 19.44 0.13
N PHE A 110 -16.83 18.44 -0.01
CA PHE A 110 -17.93 18.45 -0.98
C PHE A 110 -19.31 18.71 -0.37
N GLY A 111 -19.41 18.84 0.96
CA GLY A 111 -20.68 19.04 1.65
C GLY A 111 -21.63 17.84 1.56
N ARG A 112 -21.10 16.64 1.32
CA ARG A 112 -21.85 15.39 1.25
C ARG A 112 -21.44 14.53 2.43
N ALA A 113 -22.28 14.47 3.48
CA ALA A 113 -22.00 13.71 4.71
C ALA A 113 -22.48 12.26 4.64
N ARG A 114 -21.59 11.29 4.95
CA ARG A 114 -22.07 9.93 5.25
C ARG A 114 -22.91 10.04 6.52
N PRO A 115 -24.00 9.28 6.68
CA PRO A 115 -24.69 9.25 7.97
C PRO A 115 -23.68 8.97 9.11
N GLY A 116 -23.50 9.93 10.03
CA GLY A 116 -22.56 9.83 11.16
C GLY A 116 -21.15 10.40 10.94
N SER A 117 -20.82 10.97 9.78
CA SER A 117 -19.53 11.65 9.57
C SER A 117 -19.54 13.10 10.04
N LEU A 118 -18.46 13.54 10.69
CA LEU A 118 -18.29 14.92 11.16
C LEU A 118 -17.90 15.85 10.00
N ASP A 119 -18.58 17.00 9.87
CA ASP A 119 -18.14 18.07 8.97
C ASP A 119 -17.12 18.95 9.69
N LEU A 120 -15.86 18.49 9.69
CA LEU A 120 -14.73 19.16 10.34
C LEU A 120 -14.60 20.63 9.91
N TRP A 121 -14.96 20.98 8.67
CA TRP A 121 -14.81 22.35 8.18
C TRP A 121 -15.82 23.29 8.82
N THR A 122 -17.08 22.87 8.94
CA THR A 122 -18.14 23.69 9.56
C THR A 122 -18.00 23.82 11.07
N GLU A 123 -17.33 22.87 11.72
CA GLU A 123 -17.02 22.90 13.16
C GLU A 123 -15.82 23.82 13.51
N MET A 124 -15.00 24.18 12.52
CA MET A 124 -13.85 25.08 12.73
C MET A 124 -14.26 26.55 12.83
N THR A 125 -13.60 27.31 13.72
CA THR A 125 -13.68 28.77 13.72
C THR A 125 -12.99 29.35 12.47
N LYS A 126 -13.24 30.63 12.16
CA LYS A 126 -12.57 31.32 11.05
C LYS A 126 -11.05 31.30 11.19
N GLU A 127 -10.54 31.53 12.39
CA GLU A 127 -9.10 31.51 12.67
C GLU A 127 -8.51 30.10 12.46
N GLN A 128 -9.25 29.05 12.82
CA GLN A 128 -8.84 27.66 12.57
C GLN A 128 -8.82 27.35 11.07
N GLN A 129 -9.84 27.78 10.32
CA GLN A 129 -9.89 27.62 8.85
C GLN A 129 -8.75 28.36 8.15
N GLU A 130 -8.43 29.59 8.57
CA GLU A 130 -7.30 30.35 8.04
C GLU A 130 -5.96 29.69 8.36
N SER A 131 -5.79 29.20 9.59
CA SER A 131 -4.60 28.46 10.00
C SER A 131 -4.43 27.18 9.18
N PHE A 132 -5.51 26.41 9.02
CA PHE A 132 -5.53 25.21 8.19
C PHE A 132 -5.13 25.52 6.74
N ASN A 133 -5.77 26.51 6.12
CA ASN A 133 -5.46 26.91 4.75
C ASN A 133 -4.00 27.35 4.57
N ARG A 134 -3.42 28.04 5.56
CA ARG A 134 -2.00 28.41 5.54
C ARG A 134 -1.11 27.16 5.57
N MET A 135 -1.38 26.21 6.47
CA MET A 135 -0.62 24.96 6.54
C MET A 135 -0.68 24.16 5.23
N GLN A 136 -1.84 24.08 4.58
CA GLN A 136 -1.98 23.35 3.31
C GLN A 136 -1.22 24.03 2.16
N ARG A 137 -1.18 25.37 2.12
CA ARG A 137 -0.33 26.10 1.15
C ARG A 137 1.16 25.85 1.40
N GLU A 138 1.58 25.83 2.66
CA GLU A 138 2.95 25.50 3.04
C GLU A 138 3.31 24.04 2.70
N GLU A 139 2.38 23.10 2.84
CA GLU A 139 2.58 21.71 2.41
C GLU A 139 2.74 21.61 0.88
N ALA A 140 1.89 22.29 0.11
CA ALA A 140 2.00 22.34 -1.35
C ALA A 140 3.36 22.87 -1.83
N ARG A 141 3.86 23.95 -1.20
CA ARG A 141 5.19 24.50 -1.49
C ARG A 141 6.29 23.52 -1.12
N ARG A 142 6.24 22.93 0.08
CA ARG A 142 7.22 21.94 0.52
C ARG A 142 7.26 20.73 -0.39
N PHE A 143 6.12 20.27 -0.88
CA PHE A 143 6.04 19.20 -1.88
C PHE A 143 6.85 19.56 -3.14
N ILE A 144 6.61 20.74 -3.72
CA ILE A 144 7.30 21.21 -4.92
C ILE A 144 8.81 21.38 -4.65
N GLU A 145 9.18 22.08 -3.58
CA GLU A 145 10.57 22.37 -3.21
C GLU A 145 11.40 21.10 -2.95
N ARG A 146 10.76 20.04 -2.46
CA ARG A 146 11.39 18.74 -2.23
C ARG A 146 11.44 17.85 -3.47
N GLY A 147 11.04 18.33 -4.64
CA GLY A 147 11.05 17.54 -5.87
C GLY A 147 9.88 16.57 -5.97
N GLY A 148 8.76 16.88 -5.34
CA GLY A 148 7.51 16.13 -5.48
C GLY A 148 7.09 16.02 -6.94
N ARG A 149 6.63 14.82 -7.33
CA ARG A 149 6.23 14.50 -8.71
C ARG A 149 4.72 14.48 -8.83
N LEU A 150 4.21 15.30 -9.74
CA LEU A 150 2.81 15.35 -10.11
C LEU A 150 2.62 14.56 -11.41
N ARG A 151 1.79 13.52 -11.37
CA ARG A 151 1.51 12.68 -12.54
C ARG A 151 0.03 12.68 -12.86
N VAL A 152 -0.31 12.53 -14.13
CA VAL A 152 -1.69 12.38 -14.59
C VAL A 152 -1.85 11.14 -15.44
N TRP A 153 -2.95 10.42 -15.25
CA TRP A 153 -3.38 9.31 -16.08
C TRP A 153 -4.85 9.51 -16.46
N ARG A 154 -5.15 9.40 -17.75
CA ARG A 154 -6.50 9.53 -18.28
C ARG A 154 -7.00 8.14 -18.65
N THR A 155 -7.87 7.59 -17.82
CA THR A 155 -8.42 6.25 -17.99
C THR A 155 -9.77 6.14 -17.27
N ARG A 156 -10.56 5.12 -17.60
CA ARG A 156 -11.75 4.79 -16.83
C ARG A 156 -11.35 3.79 -15.74
N LEU A 157 -11.44 4.21 -14.47
CA LEU A 157 -11.13 3.35 -13.32
C LEU A 157 -12.35 2.87 -12.55
N VAL A 158 -13.47 3.59 -12.63
CA VAL A 158 -14.69 3.25 -11.89
C VAL A 158 -15.92 3.56 -12.73
N GLU A 159 -16.91 2.66 -12.71
CA GLU A 159 -18.15 2.82 -13.47
C GLU A 159 -19.31 3.37 -12.63
N ASP A 160 -19.31 3.13 -11.32
CA ASP A 160 -20.33 3.54 -10.36
C ASP A 160 -19.68 4.15 -9.11
N PHE A 161 -19.98 5.41 -8.83
CA PHE A 161 -19.50 6.15 -7.67
C PHE A 161 -20.33 5.88 -6.40
N ARG A 162 -20.68 4.60 -6.16
CA ARG A 162 -21.66 4.12 -5.16
C ARG A 162 -21.84 5.05 -3.97
N MET A 163 -22.95 5.76 -3.93
CA MET A 163 -23.48 6.33 -2.69
C MET A 163 -24.42 5.31 -2.06
N PHE A 164 -24.40 5.21 -0.72
CA PHE A 164 -25.11 4.24 0.15
C PHE A 164 -26.62 4.01 -0.12
N SER A 165 -27.22 4.70 -1.09
CA SER A 165 -28.61 4.53 -1.52
C SER A 165 -28.91 4.87 -2.98
N TYR A 166 -27.96 5.42 -3.76
CA TYR A 166 -28.16 5.79 -5.17
C TYR A 166 -26.89 5.50 -5.97
N ARG A 167 -27.04 4.79 -7.10
CA ARG A 167 -25.96 4.58 -8.06
C ARG A 167 -25.70 5.88 -8.81
N ILE A 168 -24.46 6.38 -8.75
CA ILE A 168 -24.04 7.54 -9.52
C ILE A 168 -23.06 7.02 -10.56
N TYR A 169 -23.56 6.76 -11.76
CA TYR A 169 -22.72 6.23 -12.83
C TYR A 169 -21.69 7.28 -13.26
N ALA A 170 -20.45 6.86 -13.42
CA ALA A 170 -19.42 7.65 -14.06
C ALA A 170 -19.85 7.95 -15.50
N ALA A 171 -19.80 9.23 -15.89
CA ALA A 171 -20.05 9.65 -17.26
C ALA A 171 -19.20 8.81 -18.23
N PRO A 172 -19.71 8.48 -19.44
CA PRO A 172 -18.95 7.70 -20.41
C PRO A 172 -17.66 8.45 -20.78
N GLY A 173 -16.57 7.71 -20.97
CA GLY A 173 -15.25 8.26 -21.30
C GLY A 173 -14.22 8.08 -20.19
N PRO A 174 -12.99 8.60 -20.42
CA PRO A 174 -11.91 8.55 -19.45
C PRO A 174 -12.18 9.51 -18.28
N GLN A 175 -11.64 9.16 -17.12
CA GLN A 175 -11.54 10.01 -15.95
C GLN A 175 -10.10 10.50 -15.83
N THR A 176 -9.89 11.71 -15.31
CA THR A 176 -8.56 12.25 -15.09
C THR A 176 -8.12 11.95 -13.66
N ILE A 177 -7.08 11.13 -13.52
CA ILE A 177 -6.50 10.75 -12.22
C ILE A 177 -5.16 11.44 -12.06
N VAL A 178 -4.98 12.12 -10.93
CA VAL A 178 -3.72 12.73 -10.53
C VAL A 178 -3.09 11.94 -9.40
N GLN A 179 -1.78 11.76 -9.49
CA GLN A 179 -0.96 11.15 -8.45
C GLN A 179 0.04 12.18 -7.91
N LEU A 180 0.09 12.31 -6.59
CA LEU A 180 1.16 13.01 -5.87
C LEU A 180 2.17 11.98 -5.34
N ARG A 181 3.46 12.17 -5.65
CA ARG A 181 4.56 11.33 -5.16
C ARG A 181 5.66 12.19 -4.53
N TYR A 182 6.10 11.82 -3.34
CA TYR A 182 7.29 12.40 -2.72
C TYR A 182 8.50 11.52 -3.01
N PRO A 183 9.70 12.09 -3.22
CA PRO A 183 10.93 11.33 -3.05
C PRO A 183 11.08 10.95 -1.57
N ASP A 184 11.42 9.69 -1.30
CA ASP A 184 11.50 9.10 0.04
C ASP A 184 12.73 8.20 0.16
N GLU A 185 13.90 8.85 0.15
CA GLU A 185 15.21 8.22 0.31
C GLU A 185 15.36 7.50 1.66
N ILE A 186 14.66 7.99 2.70
CA ILE A 186 14.67 7.37 4.04
C ILE A 186 14.01 6.00 3.96
N ARG A 187 12.83 5.93 3.34
CA ARG A 187 12.11 4.67 3.14
C ARG A 187 12.84 3.74 2.20
N GLU A 188 13.46 4.25 1.14
CA GLU A 188 14.32 3.41 0.28
C GLU A 188 15.47 2.79 1.09
N THR A 189 16.13 3.61 1.93
CA THR A 189 17.23 3.14 2.78
C THR A 189 16.76 2.09 3.79
N ALA A 190 15.60 2.28 4.39
CA ALA A 190 14.98 1.29 5.28
C ALA A 190 14.62 0.00 4.53
N ASN A 191 14.03 0.12 3.33
CA ASN A 191 13.67 -1.01 2.48
C ASN A 191 14.89 -1.82 2.03
N ARG A 192 16.03 -1.18 1.75
CA ARG A 192 17.28 -1.89 1.44
C ARG A 192 17.76 -2.79 2.57
N LYS A 193 17.48 -2.43 3.83
CA LYS A 193 17.86 -3.25 5.00
C LYS A 193 16.95 -4.45 5.18
N VAL A 194 15.65 -4.27 4.96
CA VAL A 194 14.63 -5.30 5.24
C VAL A 194 14.36 -6.18 4.02
N CYS A 195 14.46 -5.63 2.80
CA CYS A 195 14.29 -6.34 1.52
C CYS A 195 15.31 -5.88 0.46
N PRO A 196 16.58 -6.29 0.60
CA PRO A 196 17.64 -5.90 -0.33
C PRO A 196 17.39 -6.38 -1.77
N GLU A 197 16.63 -7.47 -1.93
CA GLU A 197 16.33 -8.07 -3.24
C GLU A 197 15.40 -7.20 -4.10
N LEU A 198 14.66 -6.27 -3.49
CA LEU A 198 13.60 -5.50 -4.14
C LEU A 198 13.87 -3.99 -4.21
N SER A 199 15.02 -3.52 -3.73
CA SER A 199 15.28 -2.09 -3.53
C SER A 199 15.42 -1.30 -4.84
N LYS A 200 14.30 -0.82 -5.40
CA LYS A 200 14.29 0.08 -6.56
C LYS A 200 13.22 1.17 -6.55
N MET A 201 12.41 1.28 -5.50
CA MET A 201 11.45 2.38 -5.38
C MET A 201 11.95 3.48 -4.45
N VAL A 202 12.13 4.66 -5.03
CA VAL A 202 12.58 5.88 -4.33
C VAL A 202 11.40 6.71 -3.85
N ASP A 203 10.22 6.60 -4.47
CA ASP A 203 9.09 7.48 -4.19
C ASP A 203 8.16 6.92 -3.10
N ALA A 204 7.67 7.74 -2.17
CA ALA A 204 6.72 7.47 -1.07
C ALA A 204 5.34 6.92 -1.53
N PRO A 205 4.44 6.50 -0.62
CA PRO A 205 3.07 6.15 -0.99
C PRO A 205 2.40 7.29 -1.77
N SER A 206 1.55 6.91 -2.71
CA SER A 206 0.78 7.79 -3.57
C SER A 206 -0.44 8.35 -2.85
N TYR A 207 -0.70 9.64 -3.09
CA TYR A 207 -2.06 10.15 -3.00
C TYR A 207 -2.63 10.21 -4.40
N LEU A 208 -3.75 9.52 -4.63
CA LEU A 208 -4.45 9.50 -5.90
C LEU A 208 -5.76 10.24 -5.76
N PHE A 209 -6.05 11.04 -6.77
CA PHE A 209 -7.23 11.89 -6.81
C PHE A 209 -7.84 11.84 -8.19
N PHE A 210 -9.16 11.86 -8.24
CA PHE A 210 -9.87 12.16 -9.47
C PHE A 210 -10.08 13.67 -9.57
N VAL A 211 -9.68 14.24 -10.70
CA VAL A 211 -9.75 15.67 -10.97
C VAL A 211 -10.52 15.93 -12.26
N THR A 212 -10.91 17.18 -12.46
CA THR A 212 -11.47 17.62 -13.74
C THR A 212 -10.43 17.50 -14.87
N ASP A 213 -10.88 17.34 -16.12
CA ASP A 213 -9.98 17.13 -17.26
C ASP A 213 -9.02 18.30 -17.52
N ASP A 214 -9.46 19.51 -17.17
CA ASP A 214 -8.70 20.76 -17.23
C ASP A 214 -7.78 20.98 -16.03
N LEU A 215 -7.74 20.04 -15.08
CA LEU A 215 -6.93 20.09 -13.86
C LEU A 215 -7.25 21.29 -12.95
N SER A 216 -8.45 21.87 -13.06
CA SER A 216 -8.88 23.01 -12.25
C SER A 216 -9.22 22.65 -10.79
N GLY A 217 -9.47 21.37 -10.50
CA GLY A 217 -9.69 20.89 -9.14
C GLY A 217 -10.18 19.45 -9.10
N LEU A 218 -10.62 19.01 -7.92
CA LEU A 218 -11.21 17.69 -7.73
C LEU A 218 -12.54 17.54 -8.49
N ASP A 219 -12.81 16.35 -8.99
CA ASP A 219 -14.09 16.06 -9.64
C ASP A 219 -15.18 15.84 -8.57
N SER A 220 -16.02 16.86 -8.36
CA SER A 220 -17.09 16.82 -7.35
C SER A 220 -18.25 15.86 -7.68
N ARG A 221 -18.26 15.24 -8.88
CA ARG A 221 -19.30 14.27 -9.27
C ARG A 221 -19.19 12.96 -8.49
N LEU A 222 -18.01 12.66 -7.94
CA LEU A 222 -17.64 11.37 -7.34
C LEU A 222 -18.27 11.09 -5.96
N GLY A 223 -18.67 12.13 -5.23
CA GLY A 223 -19.06 11.97 -3.81
C GLY A 223 -17.98 11.24 -3.01
N TYR A 224 -18.36 10.24 -2.21
CA TYR A 224 -17.44 9.45 -1.37
C TYR A 224 -16.42 8.62 -2.14
N THR A 225 -16.64 8.39 -3.44
CA THR A 225 -15.69 7.61 -4.24
C THR A 225 -14.37 8.36 -4.42
N ALA A 226 -14.35 9.68 -4.19
CA ALA A 226 -13.12 10.47 -4.18
C ALA A 226 -12.09 9.97 -3.16
N ASP A 227 -12.50 9.39 -2.04
CA ASP A 227 -11.57 8.87 -1.01
C ASP A 227 -11.03 7.48 -1.35
N THR A 228 -11.71 6.73 -2.23
CA THR A 228 -11.41 5.31 -2.46
C THR A 228 -10.04 5.06 -3.08
N LEU A 229 -9.49 6.04 -3.79
CA LEU A 229 -8.15 5.95 -4.35
C LEU A 229 -7.06 6.45 -3.39
N VAL A 230 -7.42 7.15 -2.31
CA VAL A 230 -6.44 7.68 -1.36
C VAL A 230 -5.71 6.50 -0.70
N GLY A 231 -4.38 6.46 -0.83
CA GLY A 231 -3.56 5.35 -0.33
C GLY A 231 -3.57 4.08 -1.18
N SER A 232 -4.28 4.08 -2.31
CA SER A 232 -4.20 3.00 -3.30
C SER A 232 -3.03 3.22 -4.27
N GLU A 233 -2.56 2.14 -4.88
CA GLU A 233 -1.62 2.19 -6.00
C GLU A 233 -2.13 1.33 -7.16
N PRO A 234 -2.51 1.91 -8.31
CA PRO A 234 -2.92 1.17 -9.48
C PRO A 234 -1.69 0.62 -10.21
N LEU A 235 -1.80 -0.65 -10.58
CA LEU A 235 -0.90 -1.41 -11.44
C LEU A 235 -1.73 -1.96 -12.59
N LEU A 236 -1.08 -2.33 -13.69
CA LEU A 236 -1.75 -2.96 -14.82
C LEU A 236 -1.32 -4.42 -14.93
N LEU A 237 -2.29 -5.32 -15.08
CA LEU A 237 -2.08 -6.71 -15.48
C LEU A 237 -2.83 -6.94 -16.78
N ASP A 238 -2.13 -7.25 -17.86
CA ASP A 238 -2.70 -7.35 -19.22
C ASP A 238 -3.54 -6.12 -19.60
N GLY A 239 -3.06 -4.93 -19.25
CA GLY A 239 -3.75 -3.65 -19.47
C GLY A 239 -4.96 -3.38 -18.57
N LYS A 240 -5.28 -4.26 -17.63
CA LYS A 240 -6.39 -4.09 -16.67
C LYS A 240 -5.90 -3.54 -15.33
N PRO A 241 -6.58 -2.55 -14.72
CA PRO A 241 -6.22 -2.04 -13.41
C PRO A 241 -6.34 -3.08 -12.29
N ILE A 242 -5.27 -3.24 -11.52
CA ILE A 242 -5.21 -3.91 -10.22
C ILE A 242 -4.81 -2.85 -9.20
N PHE A 243 -5.45 -2.83 -8.04
CA PHE A 243 -5.15 -1.87 -6.98
C PHE A 243 -4.45 -2.58 -5.82
N LEU A 244 -3.34 -2.02 -5.37
CA LEU A 244 -2.87 -2.27 -4.02
C LEU A 244 -3.73 -1.44 -3.07
N ALA A 245 -4.75 -2.07 -2.46
CA ALA A 245 -5.80 -1.39 -1.69
C ALA A 245 -5.43 -1.16 -0.21
N GLY A 246 -4.48 -1.95 0.30
CA GLY A 246 -3.97 -1.81 1.66
C GLY A 246 -2.64 -2.53 1.78
N ALA A 247 -1.67 -1.87 2.42
CA ALA A 247 -0.38 -2.48 2.70
C ALA A 247 0.13 -2.03 4.06
N GLY A 248 0.54 -3.00 4.87
CA GLY A 248 1.24 -2.81 6.12
C GLY A 248 2.57 -3.57 6.11
N PRO A 249 3.36 -3.51 7.20
CA PRO A 249 4.64 -4.18 7.26
C PRO A 249 4.52 -5.70 7.00
N THR A 250 3.39 -6.29 7.37
CA THR A 250 3.12 -7.73 7.31
C THR A 250 1.85 -8.09 6.55
N VAL A 251 1.21 -7.14 5.85
CA VAL A 251 -0.04 -7.41 5.12
C VAL A 251 -0.04 -6.72 3.76
N VAL A 252 -0.56 -7.40 2.76
CA VAL A 252 -0.85 -6.87 1.43
C VAL A 252 -2.26 -7.25 1.05
N THR A 253 -3.03 -6.28 0.57
CA THR A 253 -4.36 -6.48 0.02
C THR A 253 -4.40 -6.02 -1.43
N LEU A 254 -4.80 -6.93 -2.31
CA LEU A 254 -5.04 -6.64 -3.73
C LEU A 254 -6.54 -6.46 -3.97
N GLY A 255 -6.87 -5.45 -4.76
CA GLY A 255 -8.20 -5.13 -5.22
C GLY A 255 -8.31 -5.14 -6.74
N ARG A 256 -9.49 -5.49 -7.26
CA ARG A 256 -9.88 -5.30 -8.66
C ARG A 256 -11.04 -4.33 -8.72
N ASP A 257 -11.14 -3.55 -9.78
CA ASP A 257 -12.40 -2.82 -10.02
C ASP A 257 -13.46 -3.79 -10.52
N GLU A 258 -14.58 -3.87 -9.80
CA GLU A 258 -15.79 -4.59 -10.21
C GLU A 258 -16.90 -3.61 -10.66
N GLY A 259 -16.50 -2.46 -11.19
CA GLY A 259 -17.38 -1.40 -11.67
C GLY A 259 -17.85 -0.45 -10.57
N SER A 260 -17.34 -0.55 -9.34
CA SER A 260 -17.71 0.37 -8.25
C SER A 260 -16.54 0.78 -7.35
N GLY A 261 -15.33 0.73 -7.87
CA GLY A 261 -14.11 0.93 -7.09
C GLY A 261 -13.40 -0.38 -6.76
N PRO A 262 -12.19 -0.29 -6.19
CA PRO A 262 -11.39 -1.45 -5.83
C PRO A 262 -12.12 -2.30 -4.78
N HIS A 263 -12.42 -3.54 -5.12
CA HIS A 263 -12.88 -4.58 -4.19
C HIS A 263 -11.73 -5.52 -3.89
N ASN A 264 -11.45 -5.70 -2.60
CA ASN A 264 -10.42 -6.61 -2.13
C ASN A 264 -10.78 -8.04 -2.53
N PHE A 265 -9.92 -8.69 -3.31
CA PHE A 265 -10.10 -10.09 -3.69
C PHE A 265 -9.05 -11.00 -3.05
N CYS A 266 -7.94 -10.45 -2.55
CA CYS A 266 -7.07 -11.20 -1.66
C CYS A 266 -6.32 -10.35 -0.63
N SER A 267 -6.13 -10.93 0.55
CA SER A 267 -5.26 -10.43 1.61
C SER A 267 -4.23 -11.48 2.01
N LEU A 268 -2.95 -11.09 1.93
CA LEU A 268 -1.80 -11.92 2.22
C LEU A 268 -1.12 -11.41 3.49
N HIS A 269 -0.90 -12.29 4.46
CA HIS A 269 -0.37 -11.95 5.78
C HIS A 269 0.92 -12.69 6.06
N TYR A 270 1.94 -11.98 6.55
CA TYR A 270 3.19 -12.57 7.01
C TYR A 270 3.05 -12.99 8.47
N GLN A 271 3.21 -14.28 8.75
CA GLN A 271 3.31 -14.80 10.10
C GLN A 271 4.77 -14.95 10.49
N SER A 272 5.24 -14.17 11.47
CA SER A 272 6.56 -14.40 12.06
C SER A 272 6.59 -15.74 12.82
N SER A 273 7.75 -16.38 12.96
CA SER A 273 7.81 -17.66 13.69
C SER A 273 7.59 -17.52 15.20
N GLU A 274 7.53 -16.30 15.74
CA GLU A 274 7.23 -16.06 17.16
C GLU A 274 5.72 -16.10 17.44
N GLU A 275 4.88 -16.04 16.39
CA GLU A 275 3.42 -16.02 16.48
C GLU A 275 2.77 -17.37 16.07
N LYS A 276 3.56 -18.44 15.93
CA LYS A 276 3.08 -19.83 15.72
C LYS A 276 3.17 -20.66 16.99
#